data_AF-A0A7X1TZY8-F1
#
_entry.id   AF-A0A7X1TZY8-F1
#
_cell.length_a   1.000
_cell.length_b   1.000
_cell.length_c   1.000
_cell.angle_alpha   90.00
_cell.angle_beta   90.00
_cell.angle_gamma   90.00
#
_symmetry.space_group_name_H-M   'P 1'
#
loop_
_entity.id
_entity.type
_entity.pdbx_description
1 polymer ?
#
loop_
_entity_poly.entity_id
_entity_poly.type
_entity_poly.pdbx_seq_one_letter_code
_entity_poly.pdbx_strand_id
1 'polypeptide(L)' 'MQIELSAREAAQLLAALRNWQTDSLNEDLPDAFAGHFEDHEPLSDEEIDGLCERLNFAEGQVVKGAAY' A
#
# COMPACT_ATOMS: atom_id res chain seq x y z
N MET A 1 10.88 13.35 9.64
CA MET A 1 11.61 12.78 8.49
C MET A 1 10.56 12.25 7.54
N GLN A 2 10.36 12.90 6.39
CA GLN A 2 9.45 12.39 5.36
C GLN A 2 10.26 11.50 4.43
N ILE A 3 9.81 10.25 4.26
CA ILE A 3 10.40 9.32 3.30
C ILE A 3 9.62 9.53 1.99
N GLU A 4 10.31 9.98 0.94
CA GLU A 4 9.73 10.03 -0.39
C GLU A 4 9.98 8.68 -1.07
N LEU A 5 8.89 7.99 -1.40
CA LEU A 5 8.93 6.72 -2.11
C LEU A 5 8.63 6.96 -3.59
N SER A 6 9.39 6.32 -4.48
CA SER A 6 8.97 6.22 -5.88
C SER A 6 7.68 5.39 -5.99
N ALA A 7 6.92 5.56 -7.08
CA ALA A 7 5.69 4.79 -7.32
C ALA A 7 5.96 3.28 -7.26
N ARG A 8 7.12 2.84 -7.76
CA ARG A 8 7.56 1.44 -7.71
C ARG A 8 7.82 0.96 -6.29
N GLU A 9 8.51 1.75 -5.46
CA GLU A 9 8.78 1.40 -4.06
C GLU A 9 7.50 1.36 -3.24
N ALA A 10 6.58 2.30 -3.48
CA ALA A 10 5.27 2.30 -2.84
C ALA A 10 4.45 1.05 -3.22
N ALA A 11 4.44 0.66 -4.50
CA ALA A 11 3.79 -0.57 -4.94
C ALA A 11 4.41 -1.83 -4.31
N GLN A 12 5.74 -1.88 -4.20
CA GLN A 12 6.44 -2.99 -3.53
C GLN A 12 6.12 -3.08 -2.04
N LEU A 13 6.02 -1.95 -1.35
CA LEU A 13 5.65 -1.90 0.06
C LEU A 13 4.21 -2.36 0.30
N LEU A 14 3.26 -1.96 -0.56
CA LEU A 14 1.88 -2.45 -0.47
C LEU A 14 1.76 -3.94 -0.76
N ALA A 15 2.50 -4.45 -1.75
CA ALA A 15 2.51 -5.88 -2.03
C ALA A 15 3.10 -6.68 -0.85
N ALA A 16 4.16 -6.18 -0.22
CA ALA A 16 4.72 -6.77 0.99
C ALA A 16 3.73 -6.73 2.17
N LEU A 17 3.01 -5.61 2.35
CA LEU A 17 1.97 -5.45 3.37
C LEU A 17 0.85 -6.48 3.19
N ARG A 18 0.35 -6.65 1.95
CA ARG A 18 -0.71 -7.62 1.63
C ARG A 18 -0.30 -9.06 1.97
N ASN A 19 0.91 -9.44 1.57
CA ASN A 19 1.43 -10.78 1.86
C ASN A 19 1.55 -11.00 3.37
N TRP A 20 2.10 -10.04 4.10
CA TRP A 20 2.21 -10.14 5.56
C TRP A 20 0.82 -10.25 6.22
N GLN A 21 -0.16 -9.41 5.85
CA GLN A 21 -1.51 -9.49 6.41
C GLN A 21 -2.16 -10.85 6.11
N THR A 22 -2.00 -11.34 4.88
CA THR A 22 -2.53 -12.66 4.48
C THR A 22 -1.89 -13.79 5.28
N ASP A 23 -0.56 -13.76 5.46
CA ASP A 23 0.18 -14.77 6.20
C ASP A 23 -0.15 -14.71 7.71
N SER A 24 -0.26 -13.50 8.28
CA SER A 24 -0.63 -13.27 9.69
C SER A 24 -2.05 -13.74 10.05
N LEU A 25 -2.95 -13.79 9.06
CA LEU A 25 -4.32 -14.28 9.22
C LEU A 25 -4.43 -15.80 9.07
N ASN A 26 -3.47 -16.45 8.39
CA ASN A 26 -3.52 -17.88 8.06
C ASN A 26 -2.56 -18.75 8.86
N GLU A 27 -1.50 -18.18 9.43
CA GLU A 27 -0.54 -18.89 10.26
C GLU A 27 -0.46 -18.27 11.67
N ASP A 28 -0.18 -19.09 12.68
CA ASP A 28 0.25 -18.69 14.03
C ASP A 28 1.67 -18.06 13.99
N LEU A 29 1.95 -17.25 12.97
CA LEU A 29 3.21 -16.56 12.82
C LEU A 29 3.28 -15.47 13.90
N PRO A 30 4.36 -15.43 14.70
CA PRO A 30 4.56 -14.33 15.62
C PRO A 30 4.62 -13.05 14.81
N ASP A 31 3.63 -12.19 15.03
CA ASP A 31 3.54 -10.91 14.35
C ASP A 31 4.77 -10.06 14.73
N ALA A 32 5.73 -10.03 13.82
CA ALA A 32 6.97 -9.26 13.95
C ALA A 32 6.72 -7.74 14.08
N PHE A 33 5.48 -7.30 13.84
CA PHE A 33 5.03 -5.92 13.87
C PHE A 33 3.88 -5.69 14.86
N ALA A 34 3.60 -6.63 15.78
CA ALA A 34 2.46 -6.59 16.71
C ALA A 34 2.34 -5.28 17.52
N GLY A 35 3.46 -4.59 17.78
CA GLY A 35 3.47 -3.29 18.46
C GLY A 35 3.59 -2.07 17.54
N HIS A 36 3.83 -2.25 16.25
CA HIS A 36 3.91 -1.15 15.28
C HIS A 36 2.56 -0.75 14.72
N PHE A 37 1.60 -1.68 14.72
CA PHE A 37 0.26 -1.47 14.18
C PHE A 37 -0.86 -1.73 15.20
N GLU A 38 -0.56 -1.77 16.51
CA GLU A 38 -1.55 -2.06 17.57
C GLU A 38 -2.78 -1.12 17.52
N ASP A 39 -2.57 0.15 17.15
CA ASP A 39 -3.62 1.17 17.03
C ASP A 39 -4.23 1.27 15.62
N HIS A 40 -3.80 0.43 14.68
CA HIS A 40 -4.17 0.50 13.27
C HIS A 40 -4.83 -0.79 12.81
N GLU A 41 -6.10 -0.68 12.42
CA GLU A 41 -6.81 -1.80 11.82
C GLU A 41 -6.14 -2.23 10.50
N PRO A 42 -5.92 -3.53 10.27
CA PRO A 42 -5.43 -4.04 9.00
C PRO A 42 -6.30 -3.54 7.84
N LEU A 43 -5.68 -3.02 6.79
CA LEU A 43 -6.37 -2.73 5.54
C LEU A 43 -7.03 -3.99 4.97
N SER A 44 -8.23 -3.84 4.45
CA SER A 44 -8.90 -4.87 3.65
C SER A 44 -8.23 -5.04 2.28
N ASP A 45 -8.44 -6.20 1.67
CA ASP A 45 -7.96 -6.47 0.30
C ASP A 45 -8.40 -5.39 -0.70
N GLU A 46 -9.64 -4.90 -0.59
CA GLU A 46 -10.21 -3.86 -1.45
C GLU A 46 -9.49 -2.52 -1.28
N GLU A 47 -9.12 -2.17 -0.05
CA GLU A 47 -8.36 -0.94 0.24
C GLU A 47 -6.94 -1.03 -0.31
N ILE A 48 -6.30 -2.19 -0.20
CA ILE A 48 -4.96 -2.43 -0.75
C ILE A 48 -5.00 -2.37 -2.29
N ASP A 49 -6.00 -3.00 -2.91
CA ASP A 49 -6.18 -2.97 -4.37
C ASP A 49 -6.40 -1.52 -4.85
N GLY A 50 -7.23 -0.74 -4.15
CA GLY A 50 -7.43 0.68 -4.43
C GLY A 50 -6.14 1.52 -4.31
N LEU A 51 -5.26 1.21 -3.35
CA LEU A 51 -3.96 1.87 -3.23
C LEU A 51 -3.00 1.46 -4.36
N CYS A 52 -2.99 0.19 -4.74
CA CYS A 52 -2.19 -0.31 -5.86
C CYS A 52 -2.62 0.34 -7.18
N GLU A 53 -3.92 0.43 -7.44
CA GLU A 53 -4.46 1.13 -8.60
C GLU A 53 -4.04 2.61 -8.59
N ARG A 54 -4.23 3.32 -7.48
CA ARG A 54 -3.85 4.73 -7.39
C ARG A 54 -2.37 4.96 -7.66
N LEU A 55 -1.49 4.09 -7.19
CA LEU A 55 -0.05 4.23 -7.43
C LEU A 55 0.36 3.86 -8.85
N ASN A 56 -0.21 2.79 -9.39
CA ASN A 56 0.11 2.32 -10.75
C ASN A 56 -0.49 3.23 -11.84
N PHE A 57 -1.61 3.91 -11.55
CA PHE A 57 -2.28 4.82 -12.48
C PHE A 57 -2.04 6.31 -12.17
N ALA A 58 -1.32 6.65 -11.10
CA ALA A 58 -0.92 8.02 -10.79
C ALA A 58 0.01 8.63 -11.86
N GLU A 59 0.75 7.82 -12.62
CA GLU A 59 1.58 8.29 -13.75
C GLU A 59 0.78 8.64 -15.03
N GLY A 60 -0.49 9.02 -14.88
CA GLY A 60 -1.40 9.37 -15.99
C GLY A 60 -1.98 10.79 -15.97
N GLN A 61 -1.82 11.58 -14.89
CA GLN A 61 -2.32 12.96 -14.87
C GLN A 61 -1.30 13.95 -15.46
N VAL A 62 -0.99 13.78 -16.74
CA VAL A 62 -0.74 14.94 -17.62
C VAL A 62 -2.06 15.25 -18.33
N VAL A 63 -3.00 15.89 -17.62
CA VAL A 63 -3.98 16.73 -18.31
C VAL A 63 -3.27 18.00 -18.75
N LYS A 64 -2.57 17.87 -19.89
CA LYS A 64 -2.19 19.00 -20.74
C LYS A 64 -3.44 19.85 -20.97
N GLY A 65 -3.27 21.15 -20.83
CA GLY A 65 -4.34 22.13 -20.85
C GLY A 65 -5.35 21.91 -21.99
N ALA A 66 -6.61 21.98 -21.62
CA ALA A 66 -7.61 22.54 -22.51
C ALA A 66 -7.54 24.06 -22.34
N ALA A 67 -6.68 24.67 -23.15
CA ALA A 67 -6.86 26.05 -23.57
C ALA A 67 -7.87 26.08 -24.73
N TYR A 68 -8.63 27.18 -24.75
CA TYR A 68 -9.70 27.60 -25.66
C TYR A 68 -11.11 27.12 -25.34
#